data_AF-A0A363NUJ7-F1
#
_entry.id   AF-A0A363NUJ7-F1
#
_cell.length_a   1.000
_cell.length_b   1.000
_cell.length_c   1.000
_cell.angle_alpha   90.00
_cell.angle_beta   90.00
_cell.angle_gamma   90.00
#
_symmetry.space_group_name_H-M   'P 1'
#
loop_
_entity.id
_entity.type
_entity.pdbx_description
1 polymer ?
#
loop_
_entity_poly.entity_id
_entity_poly.type
_entity_poly.pdbx_seq_one_letter_code
_entity_poly.pdbx_strand_id
1 'polypeptide(L)'
;MDILAKYKFADWLYNRFVENYKNKNITEAFTFLTVLSEYKFFAQDIRKLSDQRRHIKELHTKITKALKEETAHKLFLTGEEGKAEFNREMKAYEDFLRKEGFSEQAITEYVSDRKMNYYGSN
;
A
#
# COMPACT_ATOMS: atom_id res chain seq x y z
N MET A 1 20.46 -4.89 -10.15
CA MET A 1 19.01 -4.66 -10.37
C MET A 1 18.60 -3.63 -9.34
N ASP A 2 18.06 -2.49 -9.76
CA ASP A 2 17.59 -1.46 -8.83
C ASP A 2 16.64 -2.08 -7.80
N ILE A 3 16.81 -1.77 -6.51
CA ILE A 3 16.04 -2.36 -5.41
C ILE A 3 14.53 -2.11 -5.64
N LEU A 4 14.20 -0.97 -6.27
CA LEU A 4 12.85 -0.61 -6.68
C LEU A 4 12.26 -1.54 -7.75
N ALA A 5 13.05 -1.97 -8.72
CA ALA A 5 12.59 -2.91 -9.75
C ALA A 5 12.37 -4.31 -9.18
N LYS A 6 13.10 -4.68 -8.11
CA LYS A 6 13.08 -6.01 -7.50
C LYS A 6 11.71 -6.41 -6.94
N TYR A 7 10.94 -5.46 -6.39
CA TYR A 7 9.65 -5.75 -5.74
C TYR A 7 8.44 -5.31 -6.55
N LYS A 8 8.67 -4.60 -7.66
CA LYS A 8 7.64 -3.95 -8.48
C LYS A 8 6.48 -4.87 -8.85
N PHE A 9 6.73 -6.13 -9.20
CA PHE A 9 5.66 -7.05 -9.59
C PHE A 9 4.79 -7.46 -8.40
N ALA A 10 5.39 -7.78 -7.25
CA ALA A 10 4.64 -8.11 -6.03
C ALA A 10 3.83 -6.91 -5.53
N ASP A 11 4.45 -5.74 -5.53
CA ASP A 11 3.79 -4.46 -5.17
C ASP A 11 2.61 -4.18 -6.10
N TRP A 12 2.79 -4.37 -7.40
CA TRP A 12 1.73 -4.18 -8.40
C TRP A 12 0.55 -5.12 -8.15
N LEU A 13 0.79 -6.42 -7.94
CA LEU A 13 -0.28 -7.38 -7.63
C LEU A 13 -1.05 -7.00 -6.35
N TYR A 14 -0.33 -6.64 -5.29
CA TYR A 14 -0.94 -6.19 -4.04
C TYR A 14 -1.77 -4.92 -4.24
N ASN A 15 -1.24 -3.91 -4.96
CA ASN A 15 -1.93 -2.65 -5.19
C ASN A 15 -3.20 -2.85 -6.03
N ARG A 16 -3.15 -3.69 -7.07
CA ARG A 16 -4.36 -3.99 -7.86
C ARG A 16 -5.41 -4.74 -7.05
N PHE A 17 -5.03 -5.59 -6.10
CA PHE A 17 -5.98 -6.13 -5.12
C PHE A 17 -6.62 -4.98 -4.32
N VAL A 18 -5.82 -4.11 -3.70
CA VAL A 18 -6.31 -3.03 -2.83
C VAL A 18 -7.27 -2.09 -3.56
N GLU A 19 -6.90 -1.63 -4.75
CA GLU A 19 -7.74 -0.72 -5.55
C GLU A 19 -9.06 -1.39 -5.95
N ASN A 20 -9.03 -2.61 -6.49
CA ASN A 20 -10.24 -3.29 -6.93
C ASN A 20 -11.15 -3.63 -5.74
N TYR A 21 -10.57 -4.02 -4.60
CA TYR A 21 -11.35 -4.30 -3.39
C TYR A 21 -12.06 -3.03 -2.89
N LYS A 22 -11.34 -1.89 -2.81
CA LYS A 22 -11.92 -0.59 -2.44
C LYS A 22 -13.01 -0.13 -3.41
N ASN A 23 -12.84 -0.41 -4.70
CA ASN A 23 -13.79 -0.07 -5.75
C ASN A 23 -14.94 -1.09 -5.93
N LYS A 24 -15.03 -2.10 -5.04
CA LYS A 24 -16.05 -3.18 -5.09
C LYS A 24 -15.98 -4.07 -6.34
N ASN A 25 -14.87 -4.06 -7.06
CA ASN A 25 -14.57 -5.01 -8.15
C ASN A 25 -13.99 -6.30 -7.54
N ILE A 26 -14.85 -7.04 -6.82
CA ILE A 26 -14.40 -8.15 -5.96
C ILE A 26 -13.75 -9.28 -6.77
N THR A 27 -14.32 -9.65 -7.92
CA THR A 27 -13.78 -10.73 -8.76
C THR A 27 -12.35 -10.41 -9.23
N GLU A 28 -12.12 -9.20 -9.72
CA GLU A 28 -10.81 -8.72 -10.15
C GLU A 28 -9.84 -8.67 -8.97
N ALA A 29 -10.27 -8.16 -7.81
CA ALA A 29 -9.43 -8.13 -6.61
C ALA A 29 -8.91 -9.53 -6.27
N PHE A 30 -9.81 -10.51 -6.16
CA PHE A 30 -9.43 -11.89 -5.82
C PHE A 30 -8.61 -12.57 -6.91
N THR A 31 -8.74 -12.17 -8.18
CA THR A 31 -7.85 -12.61 -9.26
C THR A 31 -6.40 -12.21 -8.97
N PHE A 32 -6.15 -10.95 -8.58
CA PHE A 32 -4.82 -10.49 -8.21
C PHE A 32 -4.27 -11.18 -6.95
N LEU A 33 -5.13 -11.43 -5.95
CA LEU A 33 -4.73 -12.19 -4.76
C LEU A 33 -4.32 -13.63 -5.11
N THR A 34 -5.04 -14.30 -6.00
CA THR A 34 -4.67 -15.63 -6.50
C THR A 34 -3.30 -15.60 -7.15
N VAL A 35 -3.04 -14.66 -8.07
CA VAL A 35 -1.74 -14.55 -8.73
C VAL A 35 -0.62 -14.24 -7.73
N LEU A 36 -0.87 -13.40 -6.72
CA LEU A 36 0.10 -13.13 -5.64
C LEU A 36 0.38 -14.39 -4.81
N SER A 37 -0.64 -15.21 -4.53
CA SER A 37 -0.48 -16.48 -3.82
C SER A 37 0.34 -17.49 -4.62
N GLU A 38 0.07 -17.64 -5.92
CA GLU A 38 0.87 -18.50 -6.80
C GLU A 38 2.32 -18.01 -6.89
N TYR A 39 2.52 -16.69 -7.01
CA TYR A 39 3.86 -16.11 -7.04
C TYR A 39 4.62 -16.35 -5.72
N LYS A 40 3.93 -16.30 -4.58
CA LYS A 40 4.49 -16.65 -3.27
C LYS A 40 4.99 -18.09 -3.25
N PHE A 41 4.22 -19.04 -3.76
CA PHE A 41 4.63 -20.45 -3.83
C PHE A 41 5.81 -20.65 -4.79
N PHE A 42 5.73 -20.10 -6.00
CA PHE A 42 6.83 -20.14 -6.96
C PHE A 42 8.14 -19.58 -6.39
N ALA A 43 8.08 -18.46 -5.65
CA ALA A 43 9.26 -17.85 -5.04
C ALA A 43 9.84 -18.67 -3.86
N GLN A 44 9.09 -19.63 -3.29
CA GLN A 44 9.61 -20.49 -2.21
C GLN A 44 10.72 -21.42 -2.71
N ASP A 45 10.58 -21.93 -3.93
CA ASP A 45 11.46 -22.94 -4.52
C ASP A 45 12.75 -22.36 -5.11
N ILE A 46 12.83 -21.03 -5.27
CA ILE A 46 13.96 -20.36 -5.91
C ILE A 46 14.85 -19.69 -4.88
N ARG A 47 15.98 -20.33 -4.55
CA ARG A 47 16.95 -19.85 -3.55
C ARG A 47 17.43 -18.40 -3.78
N LYS A 48 17.55 -17.97 -5.04
CA LYS A 48 18.00 -16.61 -5.42
C LYS A 48 16.98 -15.51 -5.09
N LEU A 49 15.75 -15.86 -4.72
CA LEU A 49 14.66 -14.92 -4.45
C LEU A 49 14.39 -14.72 -2.94
N SER A 50 15.35 -15.02 -2.06
CA SER A 50 15.14 -15.00 -0.59
C SER A 50 14.45 -13.74 -0.07
N ASP A 51 14.87 -12.57 -0.53
CA ASP A 51 14.33 -11.29 -0.06
C ASP A 51 12.97 -10.98 -0.71
N GLN A 52 12.80 -11.30 -1.99
CA GLN A 52 11.50 -11.17 -2.68
C GLN A 52 10.47 -12.08 -2.03
N ARG A 53 10.85 -13.31 -1.68
CA ARG A 53 10.00 -14.28 -0.98
C ARG A 53 9.50 -13.73 0.35
N ARG A 54 10.37 -13.06 1.12
CA ARG A 54 9.97 -12.41 2.36
C ARG A 54 8.95 -11.31 2.09
N HIS A 55 9.25 -10.41 1.15
CA HIS A 55 8.36 -9.31 0.76
C HIS A 55 6.99 -9.79 0.27
N ILE A 56 6.95 -10.75 -0.65
CA ILE A 56 5.72 -11.34 -1.18
C ILE A 56 4.90 -11.98 -0.06
N LYS A 57 5.56 -12.71 0.86
CA LYS A 57 4.90 -13.31 2.03
C LYS A 57 4.29 -12.25 2.94
N GLU A 58 5.00 -11.15 3.19
CA GLU A 58 4.51 -10.03 4.00
C GLU A 58 3.26 -9.39 3.36
N LEU A 59 3.29 -9.10 2.06
CA LEU A 59 2.13 -8.56 1.32
C LEU A 59 0.92 -9.50 1.35
N HIS A 60 1.12 -10.78 1.06
CA HIS A 60 0.05 -11.78 1.12
C HIS A 60 -0.53 -11.89 2.53
N THR A 61 0.33 -11.93 3.55
CA THR A 61 -0.11 -12.02 4.96
C THR A 61 -0.94 -10.80 5.35
N LYS A 62 -0.53 -9.60 4.92
CA LYS A 62 -1.24 -8.33 5.15
C LYS A 62 -2.66 -8.38 4.57
N ILE A 63 -2.82 -8.84 3.32
CA ILE A 63 -4.15 -9.03 2.71
C ILE A 63 -4.98 -10.04 3.50
N THR A 64 -4.43 -11.23 3.78
CA THR A 64 -5.21 -12.28 4.48
C THR A 64 -5.64 -11.89 5.88
N LYS A 65 -4.79 -11.16 6.61
CA LYS A 65 -5.12 -10.63 7.94
C LYS A 65 -6.25 -9.61 7.83
N ALA A 66 -6.14 -8.66 6.90
CA ALA A 66 -7.15 -7.63 6.72
C ALA A 66 -8.50 -8.18 6.22
N LEU A 67 -8.50 -9.24 5.40
CA LEU A 67 -9.73 -9.96 5.03
C LEU A 67 -10.37 -10.64 6.24
N LYS A 68 -9.57 -11.34 7.06
CA LYS A 68 -10.06 -12.01 8.28
C LYS A 68 -10.63 -11.04 9.30
N GLU A 69 -10.04 -9.86 9.41
CA GLU A 69 -10.45 -8.79 10.34
C GLU A 69 -11.49 -7.84 9.72
N GLU A 70 -11.94 -8.10 8.49
CA GLU A 70 -12.87 -7.23 7.72
C GLU A 70 -12.34 -5.79 7.51
N THR A 71 -11.03 -5.58 7.64
CA THR A 71 -10.33 -4.30 7.47
C THR A 71 -9.66 -4.13 6.12
N ALA A 72 -9.90 -5.02 5.14
CA ALA A 72 -9.28 -4.95 3.80
C ALA A 72 -9.54 -3.63 3.06
N HIS A 73 -10.67 -2.97 3.31
CA HIS A 73 -11.00 -1.64 2.79
C HIS A 73 -10.06 -0.52 3.30
N LYS A 74 -9.34 -0.76 4.40
CA LYS A 74 -8.38 0.19 5.02
C LYS A 74 -6.94 -0.03 4.55
N LEU A 75 -6.68 -0.98 3.66
CA LEU A 75 -5.34 -1.23 3.17
C LEU A 75 -4.82 -0.03 2.35
N PHE A 76 -3.57 0.35 2.60
CA PHE A 76 -2.85 1.34 1.79
C PHE A 76 -2.09 0.67 0.66
N LEU A 77 -1.87 1.42 -0.43
CA LEU A 77 -0.95 1.01 -1.49
C LEU A 77 0.50 0.94 -0.97
N THR A 78 1.34 0.21 -1.69
CA THR A 78 2.76 0.00 -1.35
C THR A 78 3.67 0.39 -2.52
N GLY A 79 4.98 0.41 -2.26
CA GLY A 79 6.00 0.74 -3.24
C GLY A 79 5.85 2.18 -3.75
N GLU A 80 6.16 2.38 -5.03
CA GLU A 80 6.10 3.70 -5.67
C GLU A 80 4.66 4.25 -5.76
N GLU A 81 3.67 3.39 -5.98
CA GLU A 81 2.26 3.82 -6.02
C GLU A 81 1.78 4.26 -4.63
N GLY A 82 2.19 3.57 -3.55
CA GLY A 82 1.92 3.99 -2.17
C GLY A 82 2.56 5.33 -1.81
N LYS A 83 3.82 5.56 -2.22
CA LYS A 83 4.46 6.88 -2.04
C LYS A 83 3.72 7.98 -2.81
N ALA A 84 3.29 7.68 -4.03
CA ALA A 84 2.54 8.64 -4.85
C ALA A 84 1.16 8.96 -4.25
N GLU A 85 0.44 7.95 -3.74
CA GLU A 85 -0.82 8.11 -3.00
C GLU A 85 -0.61 9.01 -1.77
N PHE A 86 0.36 8.67 -0.93
CA PHE A 86 0.70 9.46 0.25
C PHE A 86 1.00 10.93 -0.09
N ASN A 87 1.87 11.18 -1.08
CA ASN A 87 2.24 12.53 -1.47
C ASN A 87 1.03 13.32 -1.99
N ARG A 88 0.14 12.66 -2.75
CA ARG A 88 -1.09 13.27 -3.26
C ARG A 88 -2.03 13.63 -2.11
N GLU A 89 -2.23 12.74 -1.15
CA GLU A 89 -3.10 13.00 0.00
C GLU A 89 -2.56 14.09 0.93
N MET A 90 -1.24 14.11 1.17
CA MET A 90 -0.63 15.18 1.96
C MET A 90 -0.77 16.54 1.28
N LYS A 91 -0.56 16.60 -0.04
CA LYS A 91 -0.76 17.82 -0.81
C LYS A 91 -2.21 18.28 -0.77
N ALA A 92 -3.17 17.37 -0.96
CA ALA A 92 -4.58 17.71 -0.89
C ALA A 92 -5.00 18.23 0.49
N TYR A 93 -4.43 17.68 1.56
CA TYR A 93 -4.66 18.17 2.91
C TYR A 93 -4.05 19.56 3.15
N GLU A 94 -2.83 19.77 2.69
CA GLU A 94 -2.16 21.08 2.75
C GLU A 94 -2.96 22.16 1.99
N ASP A 95 -3.42 21.85 0.78
CA ASP A 95 -4.25 22.73 -0.04
C ASP A 95 -5.59 23.04 0.63
N PHE A 96 -6.21 22.04 1.30
CA PHE A 96 -7.42 22.24 2.09
C PHE A 96 -7.18 23.22 3.26
N LEU A 97 -6.12 23.04 4.04
CA LEU A 97 -5.82 23.92 5.16
C LEU A 97 -5.53 25.36 4.71
N ARG A 98 -4.83 25.54 3.58
CA ARG A 98 -4.66 26.88 2.99
C ARG A 98 -5.98 27.52 2.60
N LYS A 99 -6.88 26.74 2.00
CA LYS A 99 -8.20 27.22 1.59
C LYS A 99 -9.06 27.63 2.79
N GLU A 100 -8.95 26.92 3.91
CA GLU A 100 -9.64 27.24 5.17
C GLU A 100 -9.00 28.42 5.92
N GLY A 101 -7.89 28.98 5.43
CA GLY A 101 -7.27 30.19 5.98
C GLY A 101 -6.34 29.95 7.18
N PHE A 102 -5.85 28.73 7.37
CA PHE A 102 -4.84 28.45 8.40
C PHE A 102 -3.51 29.14 8.08
N SER A 103 -2.76 29.52 9.12
CA SER A 103 -1.42 30.08 8.95
C SER A 103 -0.43 29.01 8.48
N GLU A 104 0.61 29.39 7.74
CA GLU A 104 1.63 28.43 7.26
C GLU A 104 2.33 27.67 8.39
N GLN A 105 2.45 28.28 9.58
CA GLN A 105 2.96 27.59 10.77
C GLN A 105 2.00 26.47 11.23
N ALA A 106 0.71 26.77 11.36
CA ALA A 106 -0.29 25.77 11.74
C ALA A 106 -0.42 24.66 10.68
N ILE A 107 -0.36 25.01 9.39
CA ILE A 107 -0.35 24.05 8.28
C ILE A 107 0.82 23.09 8.42
N THR A 108 2.03 23.62 8.67
CA THR A 108 3.23 22.79 8.84
C THR A 108 3.08 21.82 10.00
N GLU A 109 2.58 22.28 11.14
CA GLU A 109 2.34 21.44 12.32
C GLU A 109 1.32 20.33 12.03
N TYR A 110 0.18 20.66 11.42
CA TYR A 110 -0.86 19.67 11.11
C TYR A 110 -0.46 18.68 10.03
N VAL A 111 0.23 19.12 8.99
CA VAL A 111 0.74 18.21 7.95
C VAL A 111 1.80 17.30 8.55
N SER A 112 2.69 17.80 9.41
CA SER A 112 3.69 16.98 10.09
C SER A 112 3.04 15.89 10.96
N ASP A 113 2.06 16.27 11.78
CA ASP A 113 1.31 15.32 12.61
C ASP A 113 0.59 14.27 11.77
N ARG A 114 -0.10 14.71 10.69
CA ARG A 114 -0.78 13.79 9.78
C ARG A 114 0.18 12.83 9.08
N LYS A 115 1.38 13.28 8.71
CA LYS A 115 2.43 12.42 8.12
C LYS A 115 2.89 11.37 9.11
N MET A 116 3.08 11.71 10.38
CA MET A 116 3.48 10.74 11.42
C MET A 116 2.41 9.67 11.63
N ASN A 117 1.13 10.05 11.54
CA ASN A 117 0.01 9.16 11.83
C ASN A 117 -0.60 8.48 10.59
N TYR A 118 -0.06 8.72 9.39
CA TYR A 118 -0.73 8.37 8.11
C TYR A 118 -1.05 6.89 7.94
N TYR A 119 -0.09 6.01 8.24
CA TYR A 119 -0.28 4.56 8.13
C TYR A 119 -0.95 3.94 9.37
N GLY A 120 -1.38 4.77 10.32
CA GLY A 120 -1.74 4.38 11.68
C GLY A 120 -0.48 4.15 12.52
N SER A 121 -0.44 4.72 13.72
CA SER A 121 0.51 4.31 14.74
C SER A 121 0.29 2.82 14.99
N ASN A 122 1.30 1.99 14.67
CA ASN A 122 1.31 0.55 14.95
C ASN A 122 1.04 0.28 16.43
#